data_AF-A0A937W6N7-F1
#
_entry.id   AF-A0A937W6N7-F1
#
_cell.length_a   1.000
_cell.length_b   1.000
_cell.length_c   1.000
_cell.angle_alpha   90.00
_cell.angle_beta   90.00
_cell.angle_gamma   90.00
#
_symmetry.space_group_name_H-M   'P 1'
#
loop_
_entity.id
_entity.type
_entity.pdbx_description
1 polymer ?
#
loop_
_entity_poly.entity_id
_entity_poly.type
_entity_poly.pdbx_seq_one_letter_code
_entity_poly.pdbx_strand_id
1 'polypeptide(L)'
;MFCKVGKTKTISLSSIAIFVILALMFTGCGGCGREKKVVYSSNGTVQAASKFDPSDGFDLSAMTDLIKRVKDPKDLEAILNSESGPNNMDLNGDGYRDYAAVEMYGSPPEMGYSIYVYPTDDPNDRVEVCDIQLTQMPDGNVDTYVDGRGYWAGHTYWGIYPMLYSPLFAVTFGWHAPFYVTPWATVVGYRLSPFPIVTPVVYRSRMAVYTRAQPVTQTTINNRTVKRTVRSPNYATQQQFAQKQSKLDSMRQASLKQVQQGKRSFWKRDTTKEIGKGGFGKSSLKPSTKPKTLSPSTQSTKKPGSFSKPTIRGKPGSFSSRSFSRSFSRSSGRRR
;
A
#
# COMPACT_ATOMS: atom_id res chain seq x y z
N MET A 1 49.81 55.04 -49.66
CA MET A 1 49.27 54.55 -48.38
C MET A 1 48.02 53.73 -48.71
N PHE A 2 48.13 52.41 -48.85
CA PHE A 2 47.03 51.55 -49.32
C PHE A 2 46.24 51.02 -48.11
N CYS A 3 44.99 51.47 -47.98
CA CYS A 3 44.05 50.97 -46.99
C CYS A 3 43.58 49.56 -47.38
N LYS A 4 43.92 48.58 -46.54
CA LYS A 4 43.52 47.17 -46.69
C LYS A 4 42.09 47.01 -46.16
N VAL A 5 41.11 46.92 -47.07
CA VAL A 5 39.71 46.69 -46.74
C VAL A 5 39.53 45.24 -46.27
N GLY A 6 39.14 45.08 -45.01
CA GLY A 6 38.90 43.79 -44.37
C GLY A 6 37.62 43.12 -44.87
N LYS A 7 37.70 41.83 -45.17
CA LYS A 7 36.55 41.00 -45.58
C LYS A 7 35.59 40.81 -44.40
N THR A 8 34.39 41.35 -44.52
CA THR A 8 33.26 41.08 -43.61
C THR A 8 32.75 39.66 -43.82
N LYS A 9 32.83 38.81 -42.79
CA LYS A 9 32.25 37.47 -42.80
C LYS A 9 30.73 37.58 -42.69
N THR A 10 30.02 37.07 -43.69
CA THR A 10 28.57 36.92 -43.69
C THR A 10 28.18 35.76 -42.76
N ILE A 11 27.47 36.09 -41.69
CA ILE A 11 26.91 35.09 -40.76
C ILE A 11 25.66 34.51 -41.42
N SER A 12 25.57 33.19 -41.56
CA SER A 12 24.42 32.55 -42.21
C SER A 12 23.18 32.65 -41.33
N LEU A 13 22.02 32.90 -41.95
CA LEU A 13 20.71 32.97 -41.29
C LEU A 13 20.40 31.72 -40.45
N SER A 14 20.94 30.57 -40.84
CA SER A 14 20.80 29.28 -40.13
C SER A 14 21.42 29.33 -38.72
N SER A 15 22.57 30.00 -38.56
CA SER A 15 23.23 30.13 -37.26
C SER A 15 22.50 31.08 -36.31
N ILE A 16 21.79 32.08 -36.86
CA ILE A 16 20.99 33.01 -36.06
C ILE A 16 19.74 32.31 -35.50
N ALA A 17 19.07 31.48 -36.30
CA ALA A 17 17.87 30.74 -35.87
C ALA A 17 18.17 29.78 -34.69
N ILE A 18 19.32 29.09 -34.73
CA ILE A 18 19.72 28.18 -33.64
C ILE A 18 19.99 28.96 -32.34
N PHE A 19 20.64 30.13 -32.42
CA PHE A 19 20.89 30.96 -31.24
C PHE A 19 19.61 31.53 -30.61
N VAL A 20 18.60 31.87 -31.42
CA VAL A 20 17.31 32.38 -30.90
C VAL A 20 16.53 31.27 -30.19
N ILE A 21 16.52 30.05 -30.72
CA ILE A 21 15.86 28.89 -30.08
C ILE A 21 16.58 28.53 -28.77
N LEU A 22 17.92 28.57 -28.75
CA LEU A 22 18.69 28.29 -27.55
C LEU A 22 18.49 29.38 -26.48
N ALA A 23 18.42 30.66 -26.88
CA ALA A 23 18.19 31.77 -25.96
C ALA A 23 16.79 31.72 -25.32
N LEU A 24 15.76 31.33 -26.07
CA LEU A 24 14.39 31.15 -25.56
C LEU A 24 14.27 29.99 -24.54
N MET A 25 15.15 28.98 -24.62
CA MET A 25 15.19 27.89 -23.64
C MET A 25 15.83 28.32 -22.31
N PHE A 26 16.66 29.38 -22.29
CA PHE A 26 17.36 29.83 -21.07
C PHE A 26 16.63 30.95 -20.29
N THR A 27 15.72 31.70 -20.92
CA THR A 27 14.97 32.78 -20.24
C THR A 27 13.74 32.31 -19.44
N GLY A 28 13.47 31.01 -19.36
CA GLY A 28 12.27 30.46 -18.71
C GLY A 28 12.35 30.15 -17.21
N CYS A 29 13.47 30.40 -16.51
CA CYS A 29 13.67 29.92 -15.13
C CYS A 29 13.85 31.02 -14.06
N GLY A 30 13.21 32.17 -14.21
CA GLY A 30 13.38 33.34 -13.32
C GLY A 30 12.25 33.63 -12.32
N GLY A 31 11.30 32.71 -12.09
CA GLY A 31 10.09 32.98 -11.32
C GLY A 31 9.94 32.11 -10.08
N CYS A 32 10.77 32.29 -9.04
CA CYS A 32 10.49 31.76 -7.70
C CYS A 32 9.37 32.58 -7.03
N GLY A 33 8.15 32.51 -7.58
CA GLY A 33 6.96 33.01 -6.94
C GLY A 33 6.70 32.20 -5.67
N ARG A 34 6.65 32.87 -4.52
CA ARG A 34 6.19 32.26 -3.26
C ARG A 34 4.76 31.78 -3.45
N GLU A 35 4.61 30.49 -3.68
CA GLU A 35 3.32 29.83 -3.80
C GLU A 35 2.55 29.99 -2.48
N LYS A 36 1.38 30.65 -2.54
CA LYS A 36 0.49 30.74 -1.39
C LYS A 36 -0.03 29.34 -1.11
N LYS A 37 0.41 28.75 0.01
CA LYS A 37 -0.17 27.52 0.55
C LYS A 37 -1.63 27.78 0.94
N VAL A 38 -2.55 27.50 0.02
CA VAL A 38 -3.99 27.58 0.32
C VAL A 38 -4.37 26.34 1.13
N VAL A 39 -4.57 26.51 2.43
CA VAL A 39 -5.09 25.46 3.31
C VAL A 39 -6.60 25.55 3.28
N TYR A 40 -7.26 24.66 2.54
CA TYR A 40 -8.71 24.52 2.60
C TYR A 40 -9.09 23.64 3.80
N SER A 41 -9.68 24.26 4.83
CA SER A 41 -10.32 23.56 5.95
C SER A 41 -11.67 23.03 5.50
N SER A 42 -11.87 21.72 5.47
CA SER A 42 -13.17 21.11 5.15
C SER A 42 -13.97 20.84 6.42
N ASN A 43 -15.12 21.51 6.54
CA ASN A 43 -16.19 21.14 7.47
C ASN A 43 -17.10 20.13 6.77
N GLY A 44 -16.73 18.86 6.84
CA GLY A 44 -17.58 17.75 6.38
C GLY A 44 -17.45 16.60 7.37
N THR A 45 -18.56 16.21 8.00
CA THR A 45 -18.64 15.04 8.89
C THR A 45 -18.51 13.76 8.06
N VAL A 46 -17.29 13.45 7.64
CA VAL A 46 -16.91 12.13 7.13
C VAL A 46 -16.82 11.22 8.37
N GLN A 47 -17.55 10.10 8.36
CA GLN A 47 -17.32 9.03 9.34
C GLN A 47 -15.81 8.81 9.42
N ALA A 48 -15.24 8.95 10.62
CA ALA A 48 -13.80 8.91 10.84
C ALA A 48 -13.22 7.59 10.31
N ALA A 49 -12.86 7.58 9.02
CA ALA A 49 -11.88 6.64 8.50
C ALA A 49 -10.68 6.81 9.41
N SER A 50 -10.31 5.74 10.10
CA SER A 50 -9.15 5.68 10.98
C SER A 50 -8.01 6.46 10.30
N LYS A 51 -7.45 7.44 11.01
CA LYS A 51 -6.40 8.34 10.55
C LYS A 51 -5.31 7.51 9.85
N PHE A 52 -5.41 7.36 8.53
CA PHE A 52 -4.48 6.56 7.74
C PHE A 52 -3.14 7.31 7.77
N ASP A 53 -2.10 6.67 8.31
CA ASP A 53 -0.75 7.22 8.21
C ASP A 53 -0.18 6.77 6.87
N PRO A 54 0.14 7.69 5.94
CA PRO A 54 0.71 7.32 4.64
C PRO A 54 2.00 6.52 4.77
N SER A 55 2.69 6.63 5.90
CA SER A 55 3.84 5.80 6.21
C SER A 55 3.53 4.32 6.36
N ASP A 56 2.30 3.94 6.66
CA ASP A 56 1.97 2.54 6.96
C ASP A 56 1.42 1.82 5.72
N GLY A 57 1.43 2.48 4.56
CA GLY A 57 0.92 1.93 3.31
C GLY A 57 1.36 2.70 2.08
N PHE A 58 0.39 3.21 1.33
CA PHE A 58 0.60 3.88 0.05
C PHE A 58 0.27 5.39 0.11
N ASP A 59 1.27 6.25 -0.06
CA ASP A 59 1.07 7.71 -0.08
C ASP A 59 0.59 8.19 -1.45
N LEU A 60 -0.72 8.40 -1.52
CA LEU A 60 -1.40 8.92 -2.71
C LEU A 60 -1.04 10.38 -3.01
N SER A 61 -0.66 11.18 -2.01
CA SER A 61 -0.20 12.56 -2.27
C SER A 61 1.12 12.50 -3.03
N ALA A 62 2.08 11.71 -2.53
CA ALA A 62 3.35 11.51 -3.22
C ALA A 62 3.16 10.89 -4.61
N MET A 63 2.20 9.99 -4.78
CA MET A 63 1.82 9.44 -6.08
C MET A 63 1.35 10.52 -7.07
N THR A 64 0.47 11.42 -6.65
CA THR A 64 -0.05 12.48 -7.55
C THR A 64 1.07 13.39 -8.05
N ASP A 65 2.10 13.63 -7.23
CA ASP A 65 3.28 14.38 -7.64
C ASP A 65 4.25 13.55 -8.48
N LEU A 66 4.32 12.25 -8.24
CA LEU A 66 5.12 11.32 -9.03
C LEU A 66 4.62 11.23 -10.49
N ILE A 67 3.31 11.10 -10.69
CA ILE A 67 2.67 11.05 -12.03
C ILE A 67 3.06 12.23 -12.91
N LYS A 68 3.36 13.39 -12.32
CA LYS A 68 3.77 14.61 -13.05
C LYS A 68 5.21 14.53 -13.58
N ARG A 69 6.07 13.72 -12.96
CA ARG A 69 7.52 13.68 -13.22
C ARG A 69 7.95 12.47 -14.03
N VAL A 70 7.18 11.40 -13.94
CA VAL A 70 7.48 10.12 -14.58
C VAL A 70 7.35 10.23 -16.09
N LYS A 71 8.21 9.49 -16.81
CA LYS A 71 8.21 9.49 -18.28
C LYS A 71 7.25 8.50 -18.90
N ASP A 72 7.21 7.30 -18.35
CA ASP A 72 6.48 6.17 -18.90
C ASP A 72 6.01 5.24 -17.76
N PRO A 73 5.05 4.34 -17.99
CA PRO A 73 4.52 3.49 -16.92
C PRO A 73 5.54 2.50 -16.34
N LYS A 74 6.62 2.15 -17.07
CA LYS A 74 7.69 1.32 -16.53
C LYS A 74 8.54 2.09 -15.53
N ASP A 75 8.82 3.37 -15.82
CA ASP A 75 9.48 4.31 -14.92
C ASP A 75 8.61 4.59 -13.68
N LEU A 76 7.28 4.65 -13.84
CA LEU A 76 6.34 4.73 -12.71
C LEU A 76 6.55 3.56 -11.75
N GLU A 77 6.50 2.33 -12.28
CA GLU A 77 6.68 1.10 -11.51
C GLU A 77 8.07 1.00 -10.86
N ALA A 78 9.11 1.41 -11.58
CA ALA A 78 10.47 1.42 -11.06
C ALA A 78 10.61 2.40 -9.88
N ILE A 79 10.09 3.62 -10.00
CA ILE A 79 10.16 4.62 -8.92
C ILE A 79 9.28 4.23 -7.74
N LEU A 80 8.10 3.65 -8.00
CA LEU A 80 7.20 3.12 -6.96
C LEU A 80 7.92 2.15 -6.04
N ASN A 81 8.67 1.21 -6.63
CA ASN A 81 9.35 0.14 -5.90
C ASN A 81 10.80 0.48 -5.53
N SER A 82 11.25 1.71 -5.78
CA SER A 82 12.58 2.17 -5.38
C SER A 82 12.69 2.34 -3.86
N GLU A 83 13.92 2.41 -3.33
CA GLU A 83 14.14 2.63 -1.88
C GLU A 83 13.45 3.91 -1.38
N SER A 84 13.47 4.98 -2.18
CA SER A 84 12.84 6.26 -1.88
C SER A 84 11.43 6.40 -2.47
N GLY A 85 10.84 5.33 -3.00
CA GLY A 85 9.52 5.34 -3.61
C GLY A 85 8.38 5.53 -2.60
N PRO A 86 7.19 5.95 -3.05
CA PRO A 86 6.02 6.14 -2.19
C PRO A 86 5.38 4.83 -1.71
N ASN A 87 5.81 3.68 -2.20
CA ASN A 87 5.34 2.38 -1.68
C ASN A 87 6.02 2.07 -0.34
N ASN A 88 5.22 1.81 0.70
CA ASN A 88 5.68 1.22 1.98
C ASN A 88 4.74 0.12 2.48
N MET A 89 4.01 -0.53 1.58
CA MET A 89 3.02 -1.54 1.94
C MET A 89 3.66 -2.88 2.26
N ASP A 90 3.20 -3.53 3.33
CA ASP A 90 3.46 -4.93 3.66
C ASP A 90 2.13 -5.58 4.03
N LEU A 91 1.43 -6.06 3.01
CA LEU A 91 0.14 -6.73 3.12
C LEU A 91 0.29 -8.15 3.68
N ASN A 92 1.47 -8.75 3.54
CA ASN A 92 1.73 -10.14 3.91
C ASN A 92 2.30 -10.29 5.34
N GLY A 93 2.85 -9.21 5.91
CA GLY A 93 3.36 -9.11 7.27
C GLY A 93 4.78 -9.66 7.47
N ASP A 94 5.59 -9.75 6.41
CA ASP A 94 6.94 -10.32 6.48
C ASP A 94 8.05 -9.30 6.78
N GLY A 95 7.70 -8.02 6.93
CA GLY A 95 8.62 -6.92 7.22
C GLY A 95 9.32 -6.33 5.99
N TYR A 96 8.99 -6.79 4.78
CA TYR A 96 9.46 -6.25 3.52
C TYR A 96 8.32 -5.60 2.75
N ARG A 97 8.65 -4.62 1.91
CA ARG A 97 7.65 -3.96 1.09
C ARG A 97 7.21 -4.89 -0.02
N ASP A 98 5.91 -5.09 -0.17
CA ASP A 98 5.36 -5.83 -1.29
C ASP A 98 5.53 -5.05 -2.59
N TYR A 99 5.69 -5.76 -3.70
CA TYR A 99 5.88 -5.15 -5.01
C TYR A 99 4.57 -4.55 -5.54
N ALA A 100 4.60 -3.26 -5.90
CA ALA A 100 3.49 -2.56 -6.52
C ALA A 100 3.65 -2.60 -8.05
N ALA A 101 2.87 -3.46 -8.70
CA ALA A 101 2.81 -3.59 -10.15
C ALA A 101 1.92 -2.51 -10.77
N VAL A 102 2.24 -2.10 -12.01
CA VAL A 102 1.45 -1.13 -12.79
C VAL A 102 0.88 -1.79 -14.04
N GLU A 103 -0.40 -1.56 -14.31
CA GLU A 103 -1.09 -2.00 -15.52
C GLU A 103 -1.88 -0.84 -16.12
N MET A 104 -1.58 -0.51 -17.37
CA MET A 104 -2.33 0.48 -18.13
C MET A 104 -3.60 -0.15 -18.72
N TYR A 105 -4.70 0.58 -18.66
CA TYR A 105 -5.98 0.15 -19.19
C TYR A 105 -6.73 1.32 -19.87
N GLY A 106 -7.78 1.00 -20.62
CA GLY A 106 -8.62 1.99 -21.30
C GLY A 106 -8.23 2.25 -22.76
N SER A 107 -8.81 3.30 -23.33
CA SER A 107 -8.54 3.75 -24.69
C SER A 107 -8.81 5.26 -24.78
N PRO A 108 -8.03 6.04 -25.55
CA PRO A 108 -8.28 7.47 -25.70
C PRO A 108 -9.76 7.76 -26.07
N PRO A 109 -10.38 8.79 -25.48
CA PRO A 109 -9.78 9.81 -24.62
C PRO A 109 -9.65 9.42 -23.14
N GLU A 110 -9.98 8.19 -22.75
CA GLU A 110 -10.05 7.76 -21.36
C GLU A 110 -9.10 6.58 -21.10
N MET A 111 -8.01 6.90 -20.40
CA MET A 111 -6.96 5.95 -20.06
C MET A 111 -6.87 5.83 -18.55
N GLY A 112 -6.20 4.79 -18.06
CA GLY A 112 -5.93 4.67 -16.64
C GLY A 112 -4.77 3.74 -16.32
N TYR A 113 -4.34 3.80 -15.07
CA TYR A 113 -3.33 2.93 -14.50
C TYR A 113 -3.88 2.27 -13.24
N SER A 114 -3.93 0.94 -13.25
CA SER A 114 -4.23 0.13 -12.07
C SER A 114 -2.92 -0.23 -11.39
N ILE A 115 -2.80 0.09 -10.11
CA ILE A 115 -1.67 -0.27 -9.28
C ILE A 115 -2.14 -1.33 -8.30
N TYR A 116 -1.51 -2.50 -8.36
CA TYR A 116 -1.88 -3.65 -7.54
C TYR A 116 -0.66 -4.35 -6.96
N VAL A 117 -0.91 -5.12 -5.92
CA VAL A 117 0.10 -5.81 -5.11
C VAL A 117 -0.26 -7.29 -5.03
N TYR A 118 0.76 -8.14 -4.94
CA TYR A 118 0.64 -9.57 -4.68
C TYR A 118 0.98 -9.87 -3.20
N PRO A 119 0.00 -9.89 -2.28
CA PRO A 119 0.20 -10.28 -0.88
C PRO A 119 0.63 -11.74 -0.71
N THR A 120 0.40 -12.60 -1.70
CA THR A 120 0.79 -14.01 -1.65
C THR A 120 1.44 -14.41 -2.97
N ASP A 121 2.08 -15.57 -2.98
CA ASP A 121 2.70 -16.14 -4.19
C ASP A 121 1.65 -16.58 -5.25
N ASP A 122 0.35 -16.51 -4.93
CA ASP A 122 -0.71 -16.82 -5.88
C ASP A 122 -0.93 -15.61 -6.83
N PRO A 123 -0.67 -15.74 -8.14
CA PRO A 123 -0.88 -14.65 -9.10
C PRO A 123 -2.35 -14.23 -9.21
N ASN A 124 -3.30 -15.03 -8.71
CA ASN A 124 -4.72 -14.68 -8.67
C ASN A 124 -5.09 -13.83 -7.45
N ASP A 125 -4.26 -13.80 -6.42
CA ASP A 125 -4.53 -13.07 -5.18
C ASP A 125 -3.93 -11.68 -5.22
N ARG A 126 -4.24 -10.92 -6.27
CA ARG A 126 -3.81 -9.53 -6.43
C ARG A 126 -4.80 -8.55 -5.79
N VAL A 127 -4.28 -7.53 -5.13
CA VAL A 127 -5.06 -6.48 -4.48
C VAL A 127 -4.76 -5.15 -5.15
N GLU A 128 -5.76 -4.54 -5.78
CA GLU A 128 -5.64 -3.17 -6.29
C GLU A 128 -5.60 -2.18 -5.12
N VAL A 129 -4.57 -1.33 -5.10
CA VAL A 129 -4.32 -0.35 -4.04
C VAL A 129 -4.53 1.09 -4.51
N CYS A 130 -4.30 1.36 -5.79
CA CYS A 130 -4.51 2.68 -6.36
C CYS A 130 -5.02 2.55 -7.80
N ASP A 131 -5.99 3.38 -8.13
CA ASP A 131 -6.58 3.49 -9.46
C ASP A 131 -6.41 4.93 -9.97
N ILE A 132 -5.65 5.11 -11.03
CA ILE A 132 -5.40 6.42 -11.66
C ILE A 132 -6.21 6.46 -12.95
N GLN A 133 -7.11 7.43 -13.06
CA GLN A 133 -7.94 7.66 -14.24
C GLN A 133 -7.54 8.97 -14.89
N LEU A 134 -7.30 8.93 -16.19
CA LEU A 134 -6.89 10.05 -17.02
C LEU A 134 -7.90 10.25 -18.13
N THR A 135 -8.50 11.42 -18.21
CA THR A 135 -9.43 11.78 -19.28
C THR A 135 -8.88 12.98 -20.04
N GLN A 136 -8.55 12.78 -21.31
CA GLN A 136 -8.16 13.86 -22.21
C GLN A 136 -9.36 14.75 -22.50
N MET A 137 -9.22 16.03 -22.21
CA MET A 137 -10.24 17.05 -22.47
C MET A 137 -10.01 17.72 -23.84
N PRO A 138 -11.08 18.26 -24.48
CA PRO A 138 -10.96 18.90 -25.80
C PRO A 138 -10.04 20.13 -25.85
N ASP A 139 -9.78 20.75 -24.69
CA ASP A 139 -8.92 21.92 -24.53
C ASP A 139 -7.42 21.56 -24.44
N GLY A 140 -7.07 20.28 -24.56
CA GLY A 140 -5.69 19.80 -24.44
C GLY A 140 -5.20 19.63 -23.00
N ASN A 141 -6.08 19.77 -22.01
CA ASN A 141 -5.81 19.37 -20.64
C ASN A 141 -6.17 17.90 -20.40
N VAL A 142 -5.71 17.36 -19.28
CA VAL A 142 -5.96 16.01 -18.80
C VAL A 142 -6.60 16.11 -17.42
N ASP A 143 -7.83 15.63 -17.32
CA ASP A 143 -8.50 15.42 -16.03
C ASP A 143 -7.91 14.16 -15.38
N THR A 144 -7.27 14.33 -14.22
CA THR A 144 -6.57 13.28 -13.49
C THR A 144 -7.27 13.00 -12.18
N TYR A 145 -7.69 11.76 -12.00
CA TYR A 145 -8.37 11.28 -10.80
C TYR A 145 -7.62 10.10 -10.21
N VAL A 146 -7.13 10.25 -8.98
CA VAL A 146 -6.32 9.22 -8.29
C VAL A 146 -7.11 8.71 -7.10
N ASP A 147 -7.54 7.46 -7.17
CA ASP A 147 -8.40 6.83 -6.18
C ASP A 147 -7.64 5.79 -5.36
N GLY A 148 -7.52 6.06 -4.06
CA GLY A 148 -7.04 5.10 -3.08
C GLY A 148 -8.05 3.99 -2.87
N ARG A 149 -7.57 2.74 -2.88
CA ARG A 149 -8.41 1.57 -2.69
C ARG A 149 -8.18 0.96 -1.30
N GLY A 150 -9.26 0.92 -0.51
CA GLY A 150 -9.29 0.21 0.78
C GLY A 150 -8.58 0.92 1.92
N TYR A 151 -8.11 0.15 2.90
CA TYR A 151 -7.41 0.66 4.09
C TYR A 151 -5.92 0.96 3.85
N TRP A 152 -5.41 0.62 2.66
CA TRP A 152 -3.97 0.63 2.33
C TRP A 152 -3.51 1.92 1.66
N ALA A 153 -4.46 2.70 1.15
CA ALA A 153 -4.22 3.95 0.47
C ALA A 153 -5.16 5.02 1.03
N GLY A 154 -4.64 6.24 1.17
CA GLY A 154 -5.36 7.34 1.81
C GLY A 154 -6.48 7.94 0.95
N HIS A 155 -6.65 9.25 1.06
CA HIS A 155 -7.72 9.98 0.37
C HIS A 155 -7.57 10.00 -1.16
N THR A 156 -8.69 10.05 -1.86
CA THR A 156 -8.76 10.32 -3.30
C THR A 156 -8.26 11.74 -3.61
N TYR A 157 -7.53 11.89 -4.71
CA TYR A 157 -7.05 13.17 -5.22
C TYR A 157 -7.56 13.41 -6.64
N TRP A 158 -7.68 14.69 -6.99
CA TRP A 158 -8.18 15.12 -8.28
C TRP A 158 -7.46 16.39 -8.73
N GLY A 159 -7.19 16.49 -10.03
CA GLY A 159 -6.61 17.69 -10.61
C GLY A 159 -6.70 17.69 -12.12
N ILE A 160 -6.72 18.89 -12.70
CA ILE A 160 -6.65 19.10 -14.14
C ILE A 160 -5.25 19.63 -14.45
N TYR A 161 -4.59 19.03 -15.42
CA TYR A 161 -3.23 19.40 -15.81
C TYR A 161 -3.12 19.58 -17.33
N PRO A 162 -2.32 20.51 -17.83
CA PRO A 162 -1.98 20.56 -19.25
C PRO A 162 -1.34 19.24 -19.71
N MET A 163 -1.64 18.77 -20.94
CA MET A 163 -1.03 17.55 -21.49
C MET A 163 0.51 17.56 -21.40
N LEU A 164 1.13 18.71 -21.65
CA LEU A 164 2.59 18.89 -21.62
C LEU A 164 3.18 18.93 -20.20
N TYR A 165 2.33 18.92 -19.17
CA TYR A 165 2.77 19.03 -17.78
C TYR A 165 3.41 17.74 -17.26
N SER A 166 3.03 16.59 -17.81
CA SER A 166 3.64 15.30 -17.51
C SER A 166 4.06 14.59 -18.80
N PRO A 167 5.32 14.14 -18.91
CA PRO A 167 5.71 13.30 -20.03
C PRO A 167 4.93 11.98 -20.05
N LEU A 168 4.48 11.48 -18.89
CA LEU A 168 3.60 10.32 -18.81
C LEU A 168 2.34 10.54 -19.64
N PHE A 169 1.68 11.71 -19.56
CA PHE A 169 0.47 11.99 -20.33
C PHE A 169 0.71 11.96 -21.84
N ALA A 170 1.85 12.52 -22.27
CA ALA A 170 2.25 12.47 -23.68
C ALA A 170 2.45 11.03 -24.17
N VAL A 171 2.97 10.14 -23.31
CA VAL A 171 3.09 8.71 -23.61
C VAL A 171 1.72 8.02 -23.57
N THR A 172 0.87 8.31 -22.58
CA THR A 172 -0.46 7.71 -22.42
C THR A 172 -1.37 8.01 -23.61
N PHE A 173 -1.38 9.25 -24.10
CA PHE A 173 -2.27 9.72 -25.17
C PHE A 173 -1.58 9.89 -26.53
N GLY A 174 -0.31 9.50 -26.63
CA GLY A 174 0.46 9.56 -27.87
C GLY A 174 -0.02 8.56 -28.93
N TRP A 175 0.37 8.82 -30.17
CA TRP A 175 0.14 7.86 -31.28
C TRP A 175 0.83 6.54 -30.95
N HIS A 176 0.03 5.48 -30.78
CA HIS A 176 0.46 4.13 -30.42
C HIS A 176 1.05 3.96 -29.02
N ALA A 177 0.45 4.57 -28.00
CA ALA A 177 0.74 4.21 -26.61
C ALA A 177 0.62 2.69 -26.43
N PRO A 178 1.73 1.94 -26.26
CA PRO A 178 1.64 0.50 -26.12
C PRO A 178 0.98 0.18 -24.77
N PHE A 179 0.00 -0.73 -24.77
CA PHE A 179 -0.55 -1.25 -23.52
C PHE A 179 0.59 -1.77 -22.64
N TYR A 180 0.80 -1.11 -21.50
CA TYR A 180 1.81 -1.51 -20.55
C TYR A 180 1.19 -2.43 -19.51
N VAL A 181 1.74 -3.64 -19.42
CA VAL A 181 1.51 -4.55 -18.32
C VAL A 181 2.88 -4.87 -17.75
N THR A 182 3.02 -4.83 -16.44
CA THR A 182 4.28 -5.20 -15.80
C THR A 182 4.77 -6.56 -16.33
N PRO A 183 6.03 -6.65 -16.80
CA PRO A 183 6.60 -7.94 -17.20
C PRO A 183 6.82 -8.84 -15.98
N TRP A 184 6.77 -8.28 -14.78
CA TRP A 184 7.08 -8.97 -13.53
C TRP A 184 5.88 -9.72 -12.95
N ALA A 185 4.65 -9.45 -13.42
CA ALA A 185 3.45 -10.17 -12.99
C ALA A 185 3.48 -11.68 -13.30
N THR A 186 4.22 -12.11 -14.33
CA THR A 186 4.23 -13.51 -14.79
C THR A 186 5.53 -14.26 -14.48
N VAL A 187 6.63 -13.54 -14.24
CA VAL A 187 7.98 -14.14 -14.27
C VAL A 187 8.46 -14.60 -12.89
N VAL A 188 7.89 -14.13 -11.77
CA VAL A 188 8.64 -14.21 -10.52
C VAL A 188 7.75 -14.46 -9.30
N GLY A 189 7.72 -15.72 -8.84
CA GLY A 189 7.31 -16.11 -7.48
C GLY A 189 8.34 -15.69 -6.42
N TYR A 190 8.88 -14.47 -6.53
CA TYR A 190 9.89 -13.95 -5.61
C TYR A 190 9.61 -12.48 -5.33
N ARG A 191 9.76 -12.15 -4.05
CA ARG A 191 9.76 -10.82 -3.43
C ARG A 191 10.62 -9.82 -4.22
N LEU A 192 10.03 -9.20 -5.24
CA LEU A 192 10.72 -8.30 -6.18
C LEU A 192 11.15 -6.98 -5.55
N SER A 193 10.63 -6.65 -4.38
CA SER A 193 11.12 -5.54 -3.58
C SER A 193 11.93 -6.11 -2.40
N PRO A 194 13.27 -6.11 -2.47
CA PRO A 194 14.12 -6.56 -1.35
C PRO A 194 14.15 -5.55 -0.20
N PHE A 195 13.35 -4.49 -0.28
CA PHE A 195 13.46 -3.37 0.62
C PHE A 195 12.62 -3.60 1.87
N PRO A 196 13.20 -3.46 3.07
CA PRO A 196 12.45 -3.53 4.31
C PRO A 196 11.43 -2.38 4.38
N ILE A 197 10.37 -2.58 5.16
CA ILE A 197 9.46 -1.49 5.51
C ILE A 197 10.25 -0.41 6.24
N VAL A 198 9.93 0.83 5.91
CA VAL A 198 10.58 2.00 6.45
C VAL A 198 9.74 2.54 7.60
N THR A 199 10.37 2.98 8.69
CA THR A 199 9.64 3.62 9.79
C THR A 199 8.97 4.92 9.34
N PRO A 200 7.87 5.35 9.97
CA PRO A 200 7.16 6.58 9.59
C PRO A 200 8.03 7.84 9.49
N VAL A 201 9.01 7.98 10.38
CA VAL A 201 9.92 9.13 10.39
C VAL A 201 10.79 9.16 9.14
N VAL A 202 11.43 8.02 8.82
CA VAL A 202 12.30 7.91 7.65
C VAL A 202 11.47 8.02 6.37
N TYR A 203 10.28 7.41 6.34
CA TYR A 203 9.35 7.49 5.21
C TYR A 203 8.96 8.94 4.89
N ARG A 204 8.47 9.69 5.89
CA ARG A 204 8.07 11.10 5.70
C ARG A 204 9.23 11.97 5.24
N SER A 205 10.44 11.71 5.74
CA SER A 205 11.65 12.42 5.27
C SER A 205 11.93 12.16 3.79
N ARG A 206 11.72 10.93 3.30
CA ARG A 206 11.86 10.58 1.88
C ARG A 206 10.75 11.23 1.04
N MET A 207 9.51 11.18 1.53
CA MET A 207 8.34 11.72 0.84
C MET A 207 8.29 13.25 0.75
N ALA A 208 9.09 13.95 1.56
CA ALA A 208 9.23 15.40 1.47
C ALA A 208 9.66 15.89 0.07
N VAL A 209 10.33 15.05 -0.74
CA VAL A 209 10.75 15.40 -2.11
C VAL A 209 9.57 15.39 -3.10
N TYR A 210 8.59 14.53 -2.86
CA TYR A 210 7.39 14.43 -3.69
C TYR A 210 6.37 15.49 -3.28
N THR A 211 6.15 15.67 -1.98
CA THR A 211 5.05 16.50 -1.41
C THR A 211 5.35 18.02 -1.32
N ARG A 212 6.56 18.48 -1.68
CA ARG A 212 7.03 19.84 -1.29
C ARG A 212 6.50 21.02 -2.09
N ALA A 213 5.86 20.86 -3.24
CA ALA A 213 5.93 21.94 -4.22
C ALA A 213 4.70 22.21 -5.09
N GLN A 214 3.53 21.57 -4.90
CA GLN A 214 2.39 21.90 -5.75
C GLN A 214 1.05 21.84 -5.00
N PRO A 215 0.08 22.70 -5.35
CA PRO A 215 -1.22 22.72 -4.71
C PRO A 215 -2.04 21.59 -5.33
N VAL A 216 -2.02 20.41 -4.72
CA VAL A 216 -2.96 19.35 -5.07
C VAL A 216 -4.25 19.63 -4.28
N THR A 217 -5.34 19.86 -5.00
CA THR A 217 -6.64 20.05 -4.37
C THR A 217 -7.14 18.69 -3.89
N GLN A 218 -7.04 18.43 -2.58
CA GLN A 218 -7.73 17.30 -1.97
C GLN A 218 -9.23 17.55 -2.05
N THR A 219 -9.93 16.83 -2.92
CA THR A 219 -11.38 16.98 -3.06
C THR A 219 -12.09 16.14 -2.00
N THR A 220 -12.81 16.80 -1.09
CA THR A 220 -13.87 16.11 -0.34
C THR A 220 -15.02 15.88 -1.31
N ILE A 221 -15.44 14.62 -1.48
CA ILE A 221 -16.36 14.11 -2.53
C ILE A 221 -17.79 14.63 -2.33
N ASN A 222 -18.01 15.95 -2.36
CA ASN A 222 -19.31 16.49 -1.98
C ASN A 222 -20.18 16.95 -3.14
N ASN A 223 -19.71 17.13 -4.39
CA ASN A 223 -20.65 17.51 -5.48
C ASN A 223 -20.24 17.17 -6.92
N ARG A 224 -19.04 16.65 -7.19
CA ARG A 224 -18.66 16.27 -8.56
C ARG A 224 -18.75 14.76 -8.71
N THR A 225 -19.83 14.30 -9.33
CA THR A 225 -19.93 12.93 -9.82
C THR A 225 -18.95 12.79 -10.98
N VAL A 226 -17.71 12.41 -10.68
CA VAL A 226 -16.75 12.01 -11.71
C VAL A 226 -17.34 10.78 -12.38
N LYS A 227 -17.82 10.95 -13.62
CA LYS A 227 -18.37 9.85 -14.41
C LYS A 227 -17.19 8.97 -14.83
N ARG A 228 -16.97 7.89 -14.08
CA ARG A 228 -15.96 6.89 -14.40
C ARG A 228 -16.43 6.11 -15.62
N THR A 229 -15.94 6.46 -16.80
CA THR A 229 -16.33 5.77 -18.03
C THR A 229 -15.52 4.51 -18.25
N VAL A 230 -14.28 4.47 -17.77
CA VAL A 230 -13.40 3.30 -17.83
C VAL A 230 -13.19 2.73 -16.42
N ARG A 231 -13.19 1.40 -16.33
CA ARG A 231 -13.04 0.67 -15.07
C ARG A 231 -11.74 -0.12 -15.11
N SER A 232 -10.98 -0.03 -14.02
CA SER A 232 -9.79 -0.86 -13.84
C SER A 232 -10.11 -2.36 -14.01
N PRO A 233 -9.23 -3.12 -14.67
CA PRO A 233 -9.38 -4.58 -14.80
C PRO A 233 -9.34 -5.31 -13.46
N ASN A 234 -8.78 -4.69 -12.42
CA ASN A 234 -8.56 -5.30 -11.11
C ASN A 234 -9.65 -5.00 -10.08
N TYR A 235 -10.64 -4.20 -10.46
CA TYR A 235 -11.73 -3.79 -9.57
C TYR A 235 -12.55 -4.97 -9.02
N ALA A 236 -12.81 -6.00 -9.83
CA ALA A 236 -13.62 -7.14 -9.40
C ALA A 236 -12.90 -7.98 -8.33
N THR A 237 -11.59 -8.19 -8.50
CA THR A 237 -10.74 -8.90 -7.53
C THR A 237 -10.69 -8.16 -6.19
N GLN A 238 -10.67 -6.82 -6.23
CA GLN A 238 -10.71 -6.00 -5.02
C GLN A 238 -11.99 -6.24 -4.19
N GLN A 239 -13.16 -6.34 -4.83
CA GLN A 239 -14.41 -6.61 -4.12
C GLN A 239 -14.37 -7.99 -3.43
N GLN A 240 -13.78 -8.98 -4.08
CA GLN A 240 -13.59 -10.30 -3.50
C GLN A 240 -12.65 -10.25 -2.29
N PHE A 241 -11.55 -9.50 -2.39
CA PHE A 241 -10.62 -9.32 -1.27
C PHE A 241 -11.28 -8.62 -0.08
N ALA A 242 -12.03 -7.54 -0.32
CA ALA A 242 -12.77 -6.85 0.74
C ALA A 242 -13.81 -7.76 1.44
N GLN A 243 -14.48 -8.62 0.67
CA GLN A 243 -15.37 -9.64 1.22
C GLN A 243 -14.62 -10.71 2.04
N LYS A 244 -13.46 -11.18 1.57
CA LYS A 244 -12.59 -12.10 2.32
C LYS A 244 -12.15 -11.46 3.65
N GLN A 245 -11.72 -10.20 3.61
CA GLN A 245 -11.22 -9.49 4.79
C GLN A 245 -12.33 -9.24 5.82
N SER A 246 -13.47 -8.70 5.41
CA SER A 246 -14.63 -8.50 6.30
C SER A 246 -15.11 -9.81 6.95
N LYS A 247 -15.07 -10.93 6.21
CA LYS A 247 -15.36 -12.25 6.76
C LYS A 247 -14.32 -12.68 7.80
N LEU A 248 -13.03 -12.48 7.53
CA LEU A 248 -11.96 -12.78 8.47
C LEU A 248 -12.07 -11.96 9.77
N ASP A 249 -12.34 -10.66 9.64
CA ASP A 249 -12.51 -9.76 10.79
C ASP A 249 -13.74 -10.14 11.61
N SER A 250 -14.84 -10.53 10.95
CA SER A 250 -16.03 -11.06 11.62
C SER A 250 -15.72 -12.33 12.41
N MET A 251 -14.89 -13.24 11.85
CA MET A 251 -14.45 -14.45 12.54
C MET A 251 -13.54 -14.14 13.74
N ARG A 252 -12.62 -13.17 13.62
CA ARG A 252 -11.78 -12.69 14.72
C ARG A 252 -12.61 -12.06 15.84
N GLN A 253 -13.62 -11.26 15.50
CA GLN A 253 -14.52 -10.69 16.49
C GLN A 253 -15.38 -11.76 17.17
N ALA A 254 -15.84 -12.77 16.43
CA ALA A 254 -16.59 -13.89 16.99
C ALA A 254 -15.73 -14.72 17.98
N SER A 255 -14.47 -15.01 17.64
CA SER A 255 -13.56 -15.74 18.54
C SER A 255 -13.23 -14.93 19.80
N LEU A 256 -13.02 -13.61 19.67
CA LEU A 256 -12.83 -12.71 20.81
C LEU A 256 -14.06 -12.70 21.73
N LYS A 257 -15.28 -12.67 21.17
CA LYS A 257 -16.53 -12.76 21.95
C LYS A 257 -16.65 -14.09 22.69
N GLN A 258 -16.27 -15.20 22.06
CA GLN A 258 -16.26 -16.52 22.72
C GLN A 258 -15.26 -16.59 23.89
N VAL A 259 -14.06 -16.01 23.73
CA VAL A 259 -13.08 -15.90 24.82
C VAL A 259 -13.63 -15.06 25.98
N GLN A 260 -14.34 -13.97 25.69
CA GLN A 260 -14.96 -13.14 26.73
C GLN A 260 -16.12 -13.84 27.44
N GLN A 261 -16.94 -14.62 26.73
CA GLN A 261 -18.00 -15.43 27.34
C GLN A 261 -17.43 -16.51 28.27
N GLY A 262 -16.35 -17.16 27.86
CA GLY A 262 -15.62 -18.14 28.70
C GLY A 262 -14.95 -17.52 29.92
N LYS A 263 -14.59 -16.22 29.90
CA LYS A 263 -14.08 -15.51 31.09
C LYS A 263 -15.20 -15.06 32.03
N ARG A 264 -16.36 -14.65 31.51
CA ARG A 264 -17.51 -14.24 32.35
C ARG A 264 -18.09 -15.38 33.18
N SER A 265 -17.98 -16.64 32.74
CA SER A 265 -18.38 -17.80 33.54
C SER A 265 -17.49 -18.05 34.77
N PHE A 266 -16.25 -17.54 34.81
CA PHE A 266 -15.42 -17.59 36.02
C PHE A 266 -15.83 -16.56 37.08
N TRP A 267 -16.48 -15.46 36.67
CA TRP A 267 -16.94 -14.42 37.59
C TRP A 267 -18.37 -14.66 38.10
N LYS A 268 -19.18 -15.44 37.37
CA LYS A 268 -20.41 -16.03 37.93
C LYS A 268 -20.09 -17.25 38.80
N ARG A 269 -19.29 -17.07 39.85
CA ARG A 269 -19.43 -17.92 41.02
C ARG A 269 -20.69 -17.47 41.73
N ASP A 270 -21.63 -18.39 41.93
CA ASP A 270 -22.79 -18.19 42.80
C ASP A 270 -22.32 -17.59 44.12
N THR A 271 -22.57 -16.30 44.35
CA THR A 271 -22.35 -15.64 45.63
C THR A 271 -23.27 -16.18 46.72
N THR A 272 -24.23 -17.04 46.36
CA THR A 272 -25.16 -17.76 47.24
C THR A 272 -24.72 -19.18 47.58
N LYS A 273 -23.68 -19.73 46.94
CA LYS A 273 -23.06 -20.97 47.43
C LYS A 273 -22.10 -20.60 48.55
N GLU A 274 -22.47 -20.95 49.78
CA GLU A 274 -21.56 -20.91 50.93
C GLU A 274 -20.24 -21.56 50.52
N ILE A 275 -19.18 -20.76 50.53
CA ILE A 275 -17.83 -21.24 50.30
C ILE A 275 -17.54 -22.17 51.48
N GLY A 276 -17.62 -23.47 51.23
CA GLY A 276 -17.25 -24.49 52.20
C GLY A 276 -15.86 -24.14 52.73
N LYS A 277 -15.75 -24.00 54.05
CA LYS A 277 -14.52 -23.71 54.81
C LYS A 277 -13.57 -24.91 54.68
N GLY A 278 -13.07 -25.15 53.47
CA GLY A 278 -12.20 -26.26 53.10
C GLY A 278 -10.73 -25.87 53.25
N GLY A 279 -10.22 -26.07 54.46
CA GLY A 279 -8.82 -26.36 54.81
C GLY A 279 -7.72 -25.91 53.85
N PHE A 280 -7.21 -24.70 54.07
CA PHE A 280 -5.75 -24.52 54.00
C PHE A 280 -5.19 -25.10 55.29
N GLY A 281 -4.73 -26.35 55.21
CA GLY A 281 -4.11 -27.08 56.30
C GLY A 281 -2.99 -26.26 56.93
N LYS A 282 -3.24 -25.81 58.15
CA LYS A 282 -2.23 -25.34 59.10
C LYS A 282 -1.31 -26.52 59.40
N SER A 283 -0.16 -26.61 58.75
CA SER A 283 0.94 -27.42 59.26
C SER A 283 1.46 -26.75 60.54
N SER A 284 1.00 -27.26 61.69
CA SER A 284 1.55 -26.91 62.99
C SER A 284 3.01 -27.37 63.07
N LEU A 285 3.92 -26.41 63.03
CA LEU A 285 5.33 -26.62 63.37
C LEU A 285 5.41 -26.95 64.86
N LYS A 286 5.72 -28.22 65.19
CA LYS A 286 6.12 -28.63 66.53
C LYS A 286 7.50 -28.03 66.87
N PRO A 287 7.68 -27.41 68.05
CA PRO A 287 9.00 -27.03 68.54
C PRO A 287 9.72 -28.28 69.04
N SER A 288 10.75 -28.73 68.32
CA SER A 288 11.67 -29.75 68.82
C SER A 288 12.92 -29.07 69.37
N THR A 289 13.18 -29.33 70.65
CA THR A 289 14.34 -28.95 71.43
C THR A 289 15.65 -29.49 70.85
N LYS A 290 16.65 -28.60 70.79
CA LYS A 290 18.10 -28.81 70.63
C LYS A 290 18.64 -29.99 71.50
N PRO A 291 19.72 -30.70 71.10
CA PRO A 291 21.09 -30.16 71.30
C PRO A 291 22.14 -30.42 70.20
N LYS A 292 23.24 -29.67 70.37
CA LYS A 292 24.49 -29.54 69.60
C LYS A 292 25.20 -30.86 69.25
N THR A 293 25.83 -30.94 68.07
CA THR A 293 27.28 -31.25 67.95
C THR A 293 27.87 -30.84 66.59
N LEU A 294 29.13 -30.43 66.63
CA LEU A 294 29.98 -29.95 65.53
C LEU A 294 30.42 -31.09 64.59
N SER A 295 30.56 -30.81 63.28
CA SER A 295 31.84 -30.87 62.52
C SER A 295 31.59 -30.85 61.00
N PRO A 296 32.53 -30.31 60.18
CA PRO A 296 32.34 -30.09 58.75
C PRO A 296 33.00 -31.18 57.90
N SER A 297 32.31 -31.69 56.87
CA SER A 297 32.98 -32.30 55.72
C SER A 297 32.08 -32.40 54.48
N THR A 298 32.49 -31.66 53.46
CA THR A 298 32.77 -32.16 52.10
C THR A 298 31.63 -32.72 51.23
N GLN A 299 31.43 -32.04 50.09
CA GLN A 299 31.05 -32.53 48.75
C GLN A 299 29.89 -33.53 48.64
N SER A 300 28.82 -33.13 47.94
CA SER A 300 28.26 -34.00 46.91
C SER A 300 27.33 -33.26 45.95
N THR A 301 27.54 -33.58 44.69
CA THR A 301 26.89 -33.17 43.46
C THR A 301 25.37 -33.38 43.46
N LYS A 302 24.61 -32.42 42.93
CA LYS A 302 23.22 -32.67 42.49
C LYS A 302 22.99 -32.22 41.05
N LYS A 303 22.55 -33.21 40.28
CA LYS A 303 22.12 -33.22 38.88
C LYS A 303 20.98 -32.23 38.61
N PRO A 304 20.85 -31.73 37.37
CA PRO A 304 19.71 -30.93 36.93
C PRO A 304 18.44 -31.80 36.79
N GLY A 305 17.33 -31.29 37.30
CA GLY A 305 16.01 -31.91 37.25
C GLY A 305 15.42 -31.95 35.84
N SER A 306 14.87 -33.10 35.50
CA SER A 306 14.08 -33.38 34.30
C SER A 306 12.78 -32.58 34.30
N PHE A 307 12.58 -31.74 33.30
CA PHE A 307 11.29 -31.13 32.98
C PHE A 307 10.37 -32.16 32.32
N SER A 308 9.34 -32.59 33.05
CA SER A 308 8.26 -33.46 32.55
C SER A 308 7.35 -32.66 31.61
N LYS A 309 7.28 -33.08 30.35
CA LYS A 309 6.30 -32.59 29.36
C LYS A 309 4.87 -33.01 29.75
N PRO A 310 3.86 -32.15 29.65
CA PRO A 310 2.47 -32.58 29.76
C PRO A 310 2.00 -33.26 28.46
N THR A 311 1.61 -34.53 28.58
CA THR A 311 1.02 -35.34 27.51
C THR A 311 -0.43 -34.90 27.28
N ILE A 312 -0.70 -34.12 26.24
CA ILE A 312 -2.06 -33.82 25.79
C ILE A 312 -2.53 -34.97 24.90
N ARG A 313 -3.34 -35.86 25.49
CA ARG A 313 -4.03 -36.96 24.82
C ARG A 313 -5.33 -36.43 24.21
N GLY A 314 -5.24 -35.85 23.01
CA GLY A 314 -6.40 -35.44 22.20
C GLY A 314 -6.78 -36.50 21.16
N LYS A 315 -8.04 -36.92 21.17
CA LYS A 315 -8.63 -37.92 20.25
C LYS A 315 -8.61 -37.42 18.80
N PRO A 316 -8.32 -38.26 17.78
CA PRO A 316 -8.48 -37.88 16.39
C PRO A 316 -9.97 -37.90 16.00
N GLY A 317 -10.51 -36.73 15.67
CA GLY A 317 -11.81 -36.58 15.04
C GLY A 317 -11.69 -36.82 13.53
N SER A 318 -12.42 -37.81 13.04
CA SER A 318 -12.58 -38.17 11.63
C SER A 318 -13.19 -37.02 10.82
N PHE A 319 -12.42 -36.43 9.89
CA PHE A 319 -12.95 -35.52 8.88
C PHE A 319 -13.41 -36.32 7.66
N SER A 320 -14.73 -36.31 7.46
CA SER A 320 -15.45 -36.79 6.29
C SER A 320 -15.14 -35.90 5.08
N SER A 321 -14.46 -36.47 4.10
CA SER A 321 -14.23 -35.89 2.78
C SER A 321 -15.52 -35.93 1.94
N ARG A 322 -16.21 -34.80 1.78
CA ARG A 322 -17.23 -34.64 0.73
C ARG A 322 -16.60 -34.02 -0.51
N SER A 323 -16.31 -34.89 -1.47
CA SER A 323 -16.01 -34.56 -2.86
C SER A 323 -17.22 -33.92 -3.54
N PHE A 324 -17.12 -32.64 -3.91
CA PHE A 324 -18.07 -31.97 -4.79
C PHE A 324 -17.53 -31.98 -6.22
N SER A 325 -17.92 -32.97 -7.00
CA SER A 325 -17.76 -32.98 -8.46
C SER A 325 -18.82 -32.07 -9.07
N ARG A 326 -18.43 -30.92 -9.64
CA ARG A 326 -19.28 -30.13 -10.54
C ARG A 326 -18.82 -30.33 -11.97
N SER A 327 -19.63 -31.05 -12.73
CA SER A 327 -19.59 -31.18 -14.17
C SER A 327 -19.97 -29.84 -14.83
N PHE A 328 -19.07 -29.29 -15.64
CA PHE A 328 -19.38 -28.18 -16.56
C PHE A 328 -19.78 -28.75 -17.91
N SER A 329 -21.06 -28.58 -18.27
CA SER A 329 -21.59 -28.85 -19.60
C SER A 329 -21.10 -27.77 -20.58
N ARG A 330 -20.30 -28.18 -21.57
CA ARG A 330 -20.02 -27.41 -22.79
C ARG A 330 -21.33 -27.23 -23.57
N SER A 331 -21.76 -25.98 -23.76
CA SER A 331 -22.73 -25.60 -24.78
C SER A 331 -21.96 -25.01 -25.96
N SER A 332 -21.89 -25.78 -27.04
CA SER A 332 -21.41 -25.37 -28.35
C SER A 332 -22.60 -25.03 -29.24
N GLY A 333 -22.59 -23.84 -29.84
CA GLY A 333 -23.51 -23.45 -30.91
C GLY A 333 -23.85 -21.97 -30.83
N ARG A 334 -23.93 -21.20 -31.91
CA ARG A 334 -24.03 -21.54 -33.32
C ARG A 334 -23.81 -20.23 -34.10
N ARG A 335 -23.15 -20.32 -35.25
CA ARG A 335 -23.03 -19.28 -36.27
C ARG A 335 -24.40 -18.67 -36.62
N ARG A 336 -24.41 -17.36 -36.86
CA ARG A 336 -24.91 -16.75 -38.11
C ARG A 336 -24.13 -15.48 -38.38
#